data_AF-A0A1H8YUJ3-F1
#
_entry.id   AF-A0A1H8YUJ3-F1
#
_cell.length_a   1.000
_cell.length_b   1.000
_cell.length_c   1.000
_cell.angle_alpha   90.00
_cell.angle_beta   90.00
_cell.angle_gamma   90.00
#
_symmetry.space_group_name_H-M   'P 1'
#
loop_
_entity.id
_entity.type
_entity.pdbx_description
1 polymer ?
#
loop_
_entity_poly.entity_id
_entity_poly.type
_entity_poly.pdbx_seq_one_letter_code
_entity_poly.pdbx_strand_id
1 'polypeptide(L)'
;MGIFEVVLLSIGLAMDAFAVSICKGLAVKKITAREYLLCGIWFGSFQGLMPLIGYLVGSQFEKLISVVAPWVAFILLSLIGGNMIKEALAPPEEVKPEFDVKTMFMMAIATSIDALAVGITFVAVPVKVFKTEGIHNELLAVVLIGVITCIISMLGVKLGHIFGMRYKSGSEIMGGTILIFIGLRSLITHLDKSKALSDSEIIFGMLIPLIGTLLGAAVVYAKKNKLSDSLRRIMIGGTSGIMISIAVWGMIEPAVSGLKESFKNGIIPVAACFCGGVLFQYLLDAIVPHTHAYANITEGPKSELDLEIKVMLSEVIHHIPEGIALGAIYAGHFLEIEWLSASMAIVLAIAIAVQNIPEALFVSLPIRENGTNTGKSFFMGVVSGVPIPLFGIITVIVSLLFSSILPYVMALAGGALIYTTIEEIPQLGSKKDNDKGALAFVAGFATVMFMIFL
;
A
#
# COMPACT_ATOMS: atom_id res chain seq x y z
N MET A 1 -13.20 -11.13 -10.77
CA MET A 1 -12.96 -9.69 -10.50
C MET A 1 -14.25 -8.90 -10.62
N GLY A 2 -14.63 -8.14 -9.59
CA GLY A 2 -15.73 -7.18 -9.66
C GLY A 2 -15.34 -5.88 -10.37
N ILE A 3 -16.30 -4.96 -10.46
CA ILE A 3 -16.14 -3.66 -11.15
C ILE A 3 -15.05 -2.80 -10.50
N PHE A 4 -14.94 -2.85 -9.17
CA PHE A 4 -14.00 -2.02 -8.44
C PHE A 4 -12.55 -2.43 -8.74
N GLU A 5 -12.28 -3.73 -8.80
CA GLU A 5 -10.95 -4.24 -9.08
C GLU A 5 -10.58 -4.05 -10.55
N VAL A 6 -11.55 -4.08 -11.46
CA VAL A 6 -11.35 -3.65 -12.86
C VAL A 6 -10.93 -2.18 -12.92
N VAL A 7 -11.54 -1.29 -12.12
CA VAL A 7 -11.15 0.12 -12.05
C VAL A 7 -9.73 0.28 -11.48
N LEU A 8 -9.41 -0.39 -10.36
CA LEU A 8 -8.05 -0.35 -9.79
C LEU A 8 -7.00 -0.90 -10.77
N LEU A 9 -7.31 -2.02 -11.41
CA LEU A 9 -6.47 -2.61 -12.46
C LEU A 9 -6.25 -1.64 -13.62
N SER A 10 -7.31 -0.96 -14.05
CA SER A 10 -7.25 0.05 -15.11
C SER A 10 -6.34 1.22 -14.74
N ILE A 11 -6.41 1.68 -13.49
CA ILE A 11 -5.52 2.73 -12.97
C ILE A 11 -4.08 2.23 -12.93
N GLY A 12 -3.82 1.03 -12.39
CA GLY A 12 -2.48 0.44 -12.33
C GLY A 12 -1.85 0.27 -13.72
N LEU A 13 -2.58 -0.32 -14.67
CA LEU A 13 -2.14 -0.49 -16.07
C LEU A 13 -1.95 0.82 -16.82
N ALA A 14 -2.61 1.91 -16.42
CA ALA A 14 -2.44 3.20 -17.05
C ALA A 14 -1.13 3.90 -16.66
N MET A 15 -0.38 3.41 -15.66
CA MET A 15 0.75 4.14 -15.09
C MET A 15 1.96 4.26 -16.04
N ASP A 16 2.26 3.27 -16.87
CA ASP A 16 3.36 3.39 -17.85
C ASP A 16 3.00 4.37 -18.97
N ALA A 17 1.78 4.27 -19.48
CA ALA A 17 1.23 5.24 -20.43
C ALA A 17 1.20 6.66 -19.84
N PHE A 18 0.89 6.80 -18.55
CA PHE A 18 0.93 8.06 -17.82
C PHE A 18 2.36 8.60 -17.68
N ALA A 19 3.32 7.78 -17.31
CA ALA A 19 4.73 8.15 -17.17
C ALA A 19 5.29 8.66 -18.50
N VAL A 20 5.05 7.94 -19.60
CA VAL A 20 5.43 8.38 -20.95
C VAL A 20 4.70 9.66 -21.36
N SER A 21 3.41 9.79 -21.02
CA SER A 21 2.63 11.00 -21.28
C SER A 21 3.17 12.23 -20.53
N ILE A 22 3.63 12.06 -19.29
CA ILE A 22 4.33 13.11 -18.53
C ILE A 22 5.61 13.54 -19.26
N CYS A 23 6.46 12.58 -19.64
CA CYS A 23 7.71 12.86 -20.36
C CYS A 23 7.47 13.62 -21.67
N LYS A 24 6.42 13.25 -22.41
CA LYS A 24 6.00 13.99 -23.60
C LYS A 24 5.51 15.40 -23.28
N GLY A 25 4.70 15.57 -22.24
CA GLY A 25 4.24 16.89 -21.80
C GLY A 25 5.39 17.82 -21.41
N LEU A 26 6.47 17.25 -20.87
CA LEU A 26 7.70 17.96 -20.48
C LEU A 26 8.53 18.43 -21.66
N ALA A 27 8.57 17.63 -22.73
CA ALA A 27 9.36 17.94 -23.91
C ALA A 27 8.71 19.03 -24.79
N VAL A 28 7.43 19.37 -24.56
CA VAL A 28 6.65 20.29 -25.39
C VAL A 28 6.64 21.72 -24.82
N LYS A 29 7.10 22.69 -25.61
CA LYS A 29 7.14 24.11 -25.24
C LYS A 29 5.77 24.80 -25.16
N LYS A 30 4.80 24.37 -25.97
CA LYS A 30 3.41 24.86 -25.97
C LYS A 30 2.49 23.71 -26.28
N ILE A 31 1.62 23.36 -25.35
CA ILE A 31 0.67 22.28 -25.58
C ILE A 31 -0.58 22.75 -26.32
N THR A 32 -0.99 21.97 -27.32
CA THR A 32 -2.27 22.10 -28.02
C THR A 32 -3.27 21.01 -27.62
N ALA A 33 -4.57 21.28 -27.80
CA ALA A 33 -5.66 20.30 -27.59
C ALA A 33 -5.41 18.97 -28.32
N ARG A 34 -4.72 19.04 -29.47
CA ARG A 34 -4.37 17.90 -30.31
C ARG A 34 -3.43 16.95 -29.61
N GLU A 35 -2.39 17.41 -28.91
CA GLU A 35 -1.39 16.54 -28.27
C GLU A 35 -1.99 15.76 -27.09
N TYR A 36 -2.87 16.38 -26.29
CA TYR A 36 -3.63 15.69 -25.24
C TYR A 36 -4.43 14.53 -25.84
N LEU A 37 -5.22 14.83 -26.87
CA LEU A 37 -6.06 13.86 -27.56
C LEU A 37 -5.24 12.75 -28.21
N LEU A 38 -4.10 13.10 -28.81
CA LEU A 38 -3.28 12.11 -29.50
C LEU A 38 -2.67 11.11 -28.52
N CYS A 39 -2.09 11.57 -27.41
CA CYS A 39 -1.61 10.66 -26.35
C CYS A 39 -2.75 9.81 -25.77
N GLY A 40 -3.87 10.43 -25.40
CA GLY A 40 -5.01 9.72 -24.83
C GLY A 40 -5.55 8.63 -25.77
N ILE A 41 -5.74 8.96 -27.04
CA ILE A 41 -6.24 8.01 -28.05
C ILE A 41 -5.23 6.89 -28.26
N TRP A 42 -3.94 7.19 -28.50
CA TRP A 42 -2.95 6.15 -28.75
C TRP A 42 -2.80 5.19 -27.57
N PHE A 43 -2.55 5.71 -26.38
CA PHE A 43 -2.36 4.87 -25.21
C PHE A 43 -3.65 4.18 -24.77
N GLY A 44 -4.79 4.87 -24.75
CA GLY A 44 -6.07 4.26 -24.40
C GLY A 44 -6.50 3.15 -25.37
N SER A 45 -6.27 3.34 -26.67
CA SER A 45 -6.60 2.31 -27.67
C SER A 45 -5.77 1.04 -27.48
N PHE A 46 -4.46 1.19 -27.31
CA PHE A 46 -3.55 0.05 -27.17
C PHE A 46 -3.70 -0.64 -25.80
N GLN A 47 -3.92 0.12 -24.72
CA GLN A 47 -4.17 -0.44 -23.39
C GLN A 47 -5.51 -1.17 -23.29
N GLY A 48 -6.50 -0.84 -24.12
CA GLY A 48 -7.71 -1.65 -24.27
C GLY A 48 -7.51 -2.85 -25.21
N LEU A 49 -6.85 -2.63 -26.35
CA LEU A 49 -6.65 -3.67 -27.37
C LEU A 49 -5.79 -4.84 -26.86
N MET A 50 -4.72 -4.56 -26.12
CA MET A 50 -3.79 -5.60 -25.68
C MET A 50 -4.44 -6.60 -24.70
N PRO A 51 -5.19 -6.20 -23.66
CA PRO A 51 -5.93 -7.14 -22.83
C PRO A 51 -6.92 -8.00 -23.63
N LEU A 52 -7.56 -7.43 -24.66
CA LEU A 52 -8.44 -8.20 -25.54
C LEU A 52 -7.66 -9.28 -26.30
N ILE A 53 -6.52 -8.93 -26.90
CA ILE A 53 -5.65 -9.89 -27.59
C ILE A 53 -5.19 -10.97 -26.60
N GLY A 54 -4.76 -10.57 -25.40
CA GLY A 54 -4.28 -11.48 -24.35
C GLY A 54 -5.36 -12.47 -23.92
N TYR A 55 -6.60 -11.99 -23.73
CA TYR A 55 -7.73 -12.84 -23.40
C TYR A 55 -8.04 -13.83 -24.52
N LEU A 56 -8.09 -13.38 -25.78
CA LEU A 56 -8.34 -14.24 -26.94
C LEU A 56 -7.27 -15.32 -27.07
N VAL A 57 -5.99 -14.98 -26.89
CA VAL A 57 -4.88 -15.95 -26.91
C VAL A 57 -4.98 -16.91 -25.72
N GLY A 58 -5.22 -16.41 -24.52
CA GLY A 58 -5.32 -17.22 -23.30
C GLY A 58 -6.51 -18.19 -23.34
N SER A 59 -7.63 -17.78 -23.92
CA SER A 59 -8.84 -18.61 -24.00
C SER A 59 -8.64 -19.91 -24.79
N GLN A 60 -7.66 -19.94 -25.70
CA GLN A 60 -7.29 -21.16 -26.43
C GLN A 60 -6.62 -22.23 -25.54
N PHE A 61 -6.12 -21.82 -24.37
CA PHE A 61 -5.41 -22.67 -23.41
C PHE A 61 -6.15 -22.76 -22.07
N GLU A 62 -7.46 -22.48 -22.04
CA GLU A 62 -8.28 -22.37 -20.83
C GLU A 62 -8.11 -23.57 -19.87
N LYS A 63 -8.13 -24.81 -20.39
CA LYS A 63 -7.95 -26.03 -19.56
C LYS A 63 -6.57 -26.14 -18.89
N LEU A 64 -5.53 -25.60 -19.51
CA LEU A 64 -4.18 -25.59 -18.94
C LEU A 64 -4.04 -24.45 -17.95
N ILE A 65 -4.65 -23.30 -18.25
CA ILE A 65 -4.59 -22.09 -17.43
C ILE A 65 -5.44 -22.25 -16.17
N SER A 66 -6.63 -22.85 -16.22
CA SER A 66 -7.58 -22.86 -15.09
C SER A 66 -7.08 -23.53 -13.82
N VAL A 67 -6.14 -24.48 -13.91
CA VAL A 67 -5.57 -25.17 -12.74
C VAL A 67 -4.45 -24.38 -12.08
N VAL A 68 -3.69 -23.61 -12.87
CA VAL A 68 -2.54 -22.79 -12.41
C VAL A 68 -2.85 -21.29 -12.40
N ALA A 69 -4.08 -20.93 -12.75
CA ALA A 69 -4.55 -19.59 -13.10
C ALA A 69 -4.17 -18.52 -12.05
N PRO A 70 -4.44 -18.75 -10.75
CA PRO A 70 -4.10 -17.76 -9.71
C PRO A 70 -2.60 -17.61 -9.47
N TRP A 71 -1.84 -18.70 -9.62
CA TRP A 71 -0.39 -18.69 -9.55
C TRP A 71 0.23 -17.97 -10.75
N VAL A 72 -0.31 -18.19 -11.94
CA VAL A 72 0.10 -17.51 -13.17
C VAL A 72 -0.18 -16.01 -13.07
N ALA A 73 -1.38 -15.62 -12.61
CA ALA A 73 -1.75 -14.22 -12.41
C ALA A 73 -0.83 -13.55 -11.38
N PHE A 74 -0.58 -14.20 -10.24
CA PHE A 74 0.35 -13.69 -9.23
C PHE A 74 1.77 -13.48 -9.76
N ILE A 75 2.33 -14.48 -10.45
CA ILE A 75 3.69 -14.41 -10.99
C ILE A 75 3.79 -13.33 -12.05
N LEU A 76 2.88 -13.29 -13.03
CA LEU A 76 2.89 -12.28 -14.10
C LEU A 76 2.76 -10.87 -13.53
N LEU A 77 1.76 -10.63 -12.68
CA LEU A 77 1.51 -9.31 -12.12
C LEU A 77 2.63 -8.86 -11.18
N SER A 78 3.26 -9.79 -10.45
CA SER A 78 4.42 -9.48 -9.61
C SER A 78 5.67 -9.17 -10.42
N LEU A 79 5.92 -9.90 -11.51
CA LEU A 79 7.04 -9.64 -12.42
C LEU A 79 6.89 -8.30 -13.13
N ILE A 80 5.69 -8.01 -13.65
CA ILE A 80 5.37 -6.73 -14.29
C ILE A 80 5.52 -5.60 -13.27
N GLY A 81 4.86 -5.70 -12.12
CA GLY A 81 4.93 -4.64 -11.12
C GLY A 81 6.34 -4.44 -10.55
N GLY A 82 7.13 -5.51 -10.43
CA GLY A 82 8.55 -5.43 -10.08
C GLY A 82 9.40 -4.75 -11.15
N ASN A 83 9.11 -4.99 -12.44
CA ASN A 83 9.80 -4.30 -13.54
C ASN A 83 9.47 -2.80 -13.56
N MET A 84 8.21 -2.41 -13.33
CA MET A 84 7.82 -0.99 -13.20
C MET A 84 8.54 -0.30 -12.04
N ILE A 85 8.66 -0.95 -10.88
CA ILE A 85 9.42 -0.40 -9.74
C ILE A 85 10.91 -0.28 -10.10
N LYS A 86 11.47 -1.26 -10.80
CA LYS A 86 12.86 -1.23 -11.26
C LYS A 86 13.11 -0.08 -12.24
N GLU A 87 12.20 0.16 -13.19
CA GLU A 87 12.27 1.27 -14.15
C GLU A 87 12.17 2.63 -13.46
N ALA A 88 11.35 2.74 -12.42
CA ALA A 88 11.25 3.95 -11.61
C ALA A 88 12.55 4.34 -10.88
N LEU A 89 13.39 3.35 -10.58
CA LEU A 89 14.69 3.53 -9.93
C LEU A 89 15.82 3.76 -10.94
N ALA A 90 15.56 3.56 -12.23
CA ALA A 90 16.53 3.79 -13.30
C ALA A 90 16.63 5.30 -13.63
N PRO A 91 17.81 5.77 -14.09
CA PRO A 91 17.97 7.16 -14.51
C PRO A 91 16.99 7.52 -15.64
N PRO A 92 16.42 8.73 -15.64
CA PRO A 92 15.37 9.11 -16.58
C PRO A 92 15.89 9.16 -18.01
N GLU A 93 15.29 8.36 -18.90
CA GLU A 93 15.55 8.43 -20.34
C GLU A 93 15.03 9.75 -20.96
N GLU A 94 15.82 10.34 -21.86
CA GLU A 94 15.43 11.53 -22.62
C GLU A 94 14.35 11.18 -23.66
N VAL A 95 13.11 11.65 -23.42
CA VAL A 95 12.00 11.45 -24.35
C VAL A 95 11.92 12.62 -25.33
N LYS A 96 12.01 12.33 -26.63
CA LYS A 96 11.84 13.33 -27.69
C LYS A 96 10.40 13.83 -27.77
N PRO A 97 10.16 15.12 -28.09
CA PRO A 97 8.83 15.73 -28.16
C PRO A 97 7.99 15.28 -29.37
N GLU A 98 8.41 14.25 -30.10
CA GLU A 98 7.81 13.90 -31.40
C GLU A 98 6.50 13.10 -31.21
N PHE A 99 5.39 13.61 -31.75
CA PHE A 99 4.08 12.97 -31.75
C PHE A 99 3.72 12.36 -33.12
N ASP A 100 4.73 12.04 -33.94
CA ASP A 100 4.48 11.38 -35.21
C ASP A 100 3.92 9.97 -34.99
N VAL A 101 3.24 9.45 -36.02
CA VAL A 101 2.53 8.17 -35.96
C VAL A 101 3.47 7.02 -35.61
N LYS A 102 4.71 7.00 -36.13
CA LYS A 102 5.64 5.90 -35.90
C LYS A 102 6.11 5.88 -34.45
N THR A 103 6.46 7.04 -33.92
CA THR A 103 6.89 7.21 -32.53
C THR A 103 5.75 6.87 -31.56
N MET A 104 4.54 7.39 -31.80
CA MET A 104 3.36 7.09 -30.97
C MET A 104 2.96 5.61 -31.02
N PHE A 105 3.02 4.99 -32.19
CA PHE A 105 2.74 3.56 -32.35
C PHE A 105 3.74 2.68 -31.58
N MET A 106 5.04 2.97 -31.71
CA MET A 106 6.08 2.21 -31.00
C MET A 106 5.94 2.32 -29.48
N MET A 107 5.70 3.53 -28.95
CA MET A 107 5.50 3.72 -27.52
C MET A 107 4.21 3.09 -27.04
N ALA A 108 3.10 3.25 -27.77
CA ALA A 108 1.84 2.63 -27.40
C ALA A 108 1.97 1.11 -27.32
N ILE A 109 2.63 0.46 -28.29
CA ILE A 109 2.92 -0.98 -28.19
C ILE A 109 3.77 -1.28 -26.96
N ALA A 110 4.89 -0.58 -26.79
CA ALA A 110 5.84 -0.85 -25.71
C ALA A 110 5.18 -0.76 -24.33
N THR A 111 4.38 0.29 -24.07
CA THR A 111 3.66 0.50 -22.80
C THR A 111 2.47 -0.44 -22.58
N SER A 112 2.06 -1.18 -23.61
CA SER A 112 0.87 -2.04 -23.56
C SER A 112 1.19 -3.54 -23.54
N ILE A 113 2.47 -3.94 -23.59
CA ILE A 113 2.88 -5.36 -23.51
C ILE A 113 2.40 -5.96 -22.18
N ASP A 114 2.45 -5.20 -21.10
CA ASP A 114 2.00 -5.66 -19.79
C ASP A 114 0.47 -5.81 -19.72
N ALA A 115 -0.26 -4.95 -20.44
CA ALA A 115 -1.71 -5.07 -20.58
C ALA A 115 -2.11 -6.33 -21.36
N LEU A 116 -1.27 -6.82 -22.28
CA LEU A 116 -1.47 -8.12 -22.95
C LEU A 116 -1.43 -9.27 -21.94
N ALA A 117 -0.44 -9.26 -21.05
CA ALA A 117 -0.33 -10.25 -19.98
C ALA A 117 -1.54 -10.23 -19.04
N VAL A 118 -2.06 -9.04 -18.71
CA VAL A 118 -3.32 -8.91 -17.95
C VAL A 118 -4.52 -9.48 -18.71
N GLY A 119 -4.56 -9.35 -20.03
CA GLY A 119 -5.58 -10.03 -20.84
C GLY A 119 -5.61 -11.55 -20.63
N ILE A 120 -4.44 -12.18 -20.56
CA ILE A 120 -4.32 -13.62 -20.29
C ILE A 120 -4.85 -13.94 -18.87
N THR A 121 -4.66 -13.05 -17.90
CA THR A 121 -5.17 -13.27 -16.54
C THR A 121 -6.69 -13.17 -16.44
N PHE A 122 -7.41 -12.57 -17.39
CA PHE A 122 -8.88 -12.63 -17.41
C PHE A 122 -9.43 -14.04 -17.64
N VAL A 123 -8.66 -14.91 -18.29
CA VAL A 123 -9.01 -16.35 -18.41
C VAL A 123 -8.89 -17.04 -17.05
N ALA A 124 -7.89 -16.64 -16.27
CA ALA A 124 -7.62 -17.16 -14.95
C ALA A 124 -8.58 -16.62 -13.87
N VAL A 125 -8.89 -15.33 -13.95
CA VAL A 125 -9.70 -14.59 -13.00
C VAL A 125 -10.80 -13.85 -13.76
N PRO A 126 -11.89 -14.54 -14.11
CA PRO A 126 -12.93 -13.98 -14.96
C PRO A 126 -13.55 -12.73 -14.34
N VAL A 127 -13.92 -11.80 -15.21
CA VAL A 127 -14.57 -10.54 -14.81
C VAL A 127 -16.05 -10.84 -14.54
N LYS A 128 -16.54 -10.46 -13.37
CA LYS A 128 -17.88 -10.80 -12.86
C LYS A 128 -18.64 -9.51 -12.53
N VAL A 129 -18.88 -8.67 -13.54
CA VAL A 129 -19.60 -7.40 -13.37
C VAL A 129 -21.10 -7.59 -13.60
N PHE A 130 -21.47 -8.20 -14.73
CA PHE A 130 -22.87 -8.57 -15.00
C PHE A 130 -23.11 -10.03 -14.65
N LYS A 131 -24.37 -10.35 -14.29
CA LYS A 131 -24.83 -11.74 -14.04
C LYS A 131 -24.83 -12.61 -15.31
N THR A 132 -24.61 -12.01 -16.47
CA THR A 132 -24.53 -12.69 -17.76
C THR A 132 -23.17 -13.36 -17.92
N GLU A 133 -23.16 -14.64 -18.29
CA GLU A 133 -21.93 -15.35 -18.63
C GLU A 133 -21.51 -15.05 -20.08
N GLY A 134 -20.20 -14.88 -20.32
CA GLY A 134 -19.61 -14.66 -21.65
C GLY A 134 -18.73 -13.42 -21.75
N ILE A 135 -18.15 -13.19 -22.94
CA ILE A 135 -17.11 -12.18 -23.25
C ILE A 135 -17.49 -10.72 -22.96
N HIS A 136 -18.76 -10.45 -22.64
CA HIS A 136 -19.27 -9.10 -22.39
C HIS A 136 -18.63 -8.45 -21.16
N ASN A 137 -18.32 -9.24 -20.12
CA ASN A 137 -17.67 -8.74 -18.91
C ASN A 137 -16.21 -8.34 -19.18
N GLU A 138 -15.50 -9.13 -19.97
CA GLU A 138 -14.13 -8.87 -20.39
C GLU A 138 -14.07 -7.68 -21.36
N LEU A 139 -15.04 -7.57 -22.27
CA LEU A 139 -15.15 -6.41 -23.16
C LEU A 139 -15.40 -5.12 -22.36
N LEU A 140 -16.22 -5.17 -21.30
CA LEU A 140 -16.39 -4.04 -20.39
C LEU A 140 -15.06 -3.67 -19.73
N ALA A 141 -14.30 -4.65 -19.24
CA ALA A 141 -12.99 -4.40 -18.63
C ALA A 141 -12.02 -3.76 -19.63
N VAL A 142 -11.96 -4.28 -20.86
CA VAL A 142 -11.17 -3.72 -21.97
C VAL A 142 -11.54 -2.25 -22.25
N VAL A 143 -12.84 -1.94 -22.32
CA VAL A 143 -13.32 -0.58 -22.55
C VAL A 143 -12.97 0.34 -21.38
N LEU A 144 -13.15 -0.13 -20.14
CA LEU A 144 -12.80 0.61 -18.94
C LEU A 144 -11.31 0.92 -18.88
N ILE A 145 -10.45 -0.07 -19.13
CA ILE A 145 -9.00 0.11 -19.18
C ILE A 145 -8.67 1.17 -20.24
N GLY A 146 -9.18 1.02 -21.46
CA GLY A 146 -8.90 1.97 -22.54
C GLY A 146 -9.36 3.40 -22.24
N VAL A 147 -10.56 3.57 -21.65
CA VAL A 147 -11.10 4.89 -21.29
C VAL A 147 -10.32 5.52 -20.14
N ILE A 148 -10.04 4.76 -19.07
CA ILE A 148 -9.29 5.24 -17.91
C ILE A 148 -7.87 5.61 -18.32
N THR A 149 -7.18 4.76 -19.09
CA THR A 149 -5.84 5.07 -19.62
C THR A 149 -5.86 6.28 -20.53
N CYS A 150 -6.89 6.45 -21.36
CA CYS A 150 -7.06 7.63 -22.21
C CYS A 150 -7.13 8.92 -21.37
N ILE A 151 -7.99 8.94 -20.35
CA ILE A 151 -8.17 10.09 -19.44
C ILE A 151 -6.87 10.37 -18.67
N ILE A 152 -6.29 9.33 -18.07
CA ILE A 152 -5.05 9.46 -17.28
C ILE A 152 -3.90 9.95 -18.17
N SER A 153 -3.74 9.43 -19.38
CA SER A 153 -2.70 9.86 -20.33
C SER A 153 -2.88 11.33 -20.73
N MET A 154 -4.10 11.77 -21.03
CA MET A 154 -4.40 13.19 -21.28
C MET A 154 -4.00 14.07 -20.09
N LEU A 155 -4.33 13.66 -18.87
CA LEU A 155 -3.92 14.35 -17.64
C LEU A 155 -2.40 14.32 -17.47
N GLY A 156 -1.74 13.22 -17.82
CA GLY A 156 -0.28 13.06 -17.76
C GLY A 156 0.44 14.07 -18.62
N VAL A 157 0.01 14.28 -19.87
CA VAL A 157 0.60 15.33 -20.73
C VAL A 157 0.41 16.73 -20.11
N LYS A 158 -0.77 16.98 -19.50
CA LYS A 158 -1.08 18.28 -18.85
C LYS A 158 -0.22 18.52 -17.63
N LEU A 159 -0.09 17.51 -16.79
CA LEU A 159 0.73 17.56 -15.59
C LEU A 159 2.22 17.68 -15.95
N GLY A 160 2.68 16.95 -16.97
CA GLY A 160 4.04 17.05 -17.49
C GLY A 160 4.38 18.49 -17.90
N HIS A 161 3.50 19.15 -18.64
CA HIS A 161 3.73 20.54 -19.04
C HIS A 161 3.79 21.53 -17.86
N ILE A 162 3.04 21.26 -16.79
CA ILE A 162 2.95 22.16 -15.63
C ILE A 162 4.10 21.92 -14.64
N PHE A 163 4.55 20.68 -14.42
CA PHE A 163 5.27 20.32 -13.19
C PHE A 163 6.75 19.91 -13.33
N GLY A 164 7.34 19.84 -14.53
CA GLY A 164 8.75 19.41 -14.65
C GLY A 164 8.95 17.89 -14.37
N MET A 165 10.14 17.34 -14.64
CA MET A 165 10.54 15.90 -14.59
C MET A 165 10.31 15.15 -13.26
N ARG A 166 9.62 15.73 -12.28
CA ARG A 166 9.61 15.28 -10.89
C ARG A 166 8.71 14.08 -10.58
N TYR A 167 7.81 13.68 -11.49
CA TYR A 167 6.75 12.71 -11.19
C TYR A 167 6.81 11.37 -11.94
N LYS A 168 7.79 11.15 -12.83
CA LYS A 168 7.90 9.90 -13.61
C LYS A 168 8.07 8.67 -12.70
N SER A 169 9.07 8.70 -11.82
CA SER A 169 9.39 7.58 -10.91
C SER A 169 8.25 7.31 -9.91
N GLY A 170 7.54 8.35 -9.48
CA GLY A 170 6.43 8.19 -8.53
C GLY A 170 5.22 7.44 -9.09
N SER A 171 4.89 7.64 -10.37
CA SER A 171 3.78 6.91 -11.01
C SER A 171 4.09 5.45 -11.30
N GLU A 172 5.31 5.14 -11.73
CA GLU A 172 5.75 3.77 -12.02
C GLU A 172 5.79 2.93 -10.73
N ILE A 173 6.26 3.51 -9.61
CA ILE A 173 6.22 2.87 -8.28
C ILE A 173 4.78 2.58 -7.87
N MET A 174 3.87 3.55 -8.02
CA MET A 174 2.46 3.38 -7.65
C MET A 174 1.78 2.29 -8.49
N GLY A 175 2.00 2.30 -9.81
CA GLY A 175 1.45 1.30 -10.72
C GLY A 175 1.98 -0.11 -10.45
N GLY A 176 3.30 -0.24 -10.28
CA GLY A 176 3.92 -1.53 -9.97
C GLY A 176 3.46 -2.09 -8.63
N THR A 177 3.29 -1.22 -7.64
CA THR A 177 2.73 -1.58 -6.32
C THR A 177 1.30 -2.11 -6.47
N ILE A 178 0.42 -1.40 -7.20
CA ILE A 178 -0.97 -1.84 -7.45
C ILE A 178 -1.03 -3.19 -8.16
N LEU A 179 -0.18 -3.43 -9.17
CA LEU A 179 -0.18 -4.71 -9.90
C LEU A 179 0.27 -5.87 -9.02
N ILE A 180 1.34 -5.69 -8.22
CA ILE A 180 1.76 -6.68 -7.22
C ILE A 180 0.59 -6.99 -6.27
N PHE A 181 -0.12 -5.96 -5.78
CA PHE A 181 -1.30 -6.13 -4.92
C PHE A 181 -2.41 -6.95 -5.58
N ILE A 182 -2.74 -6.68 -6.84
CA ILE A 182 -3.80 -7.41 -7.56
C ILE A 182 -3.40 -8.88 -7.79
N GLY A 183 -2.15 -9.13 -8.18
CA GLY A 183 -1.67 -10.50 -8.39
C GLY A 183 -1.69 -11.30 -7.10
N LEU A 184 -1.29 -10.64 -6.02
CA LEU A 184 -1.19 -11.27 -4.71
C LEU A 184 -2.58 -11.53 -4.10
N ARG A 185 -3.54 -10.63 -4.29
CA ARG A 185 -4.94 -10.92 -3.99
C ARG A 185 -5.45 -12.13 -4.77
N SER A 186 -5.18 -12.22 -6.07
CA SER A 186 -5.63 -13.36 -6.87
C SER A 186 -5.15 -14.68 -6.27
N LEU A 187 -3.93 -14.72 -5.73
CA LEU A 187 -3.41 -15.89 -5.04
C LEU A 187 -4.12 -16.15 -3.71
N ILE A 188 -4.31 -15.12 -2.87
CA ILE A 188 -5.01 -15.25 -1.58
C ILE A 188 -6.44 -15.74 -1.78
N THR A 189 -7.22 -15.14 -2.70
CA THR A 189 -8.58 -15.56 -3.04
C THR A 189 -8.63 -17.05 -3.43
N HIS A 190 -7.61 -17.54 -4.12
CA HIS A 190 -7.55 -18.96 -4.50
C HIS A 190 -7.22 -19.88 -3.32
N LEU A 191 -6.37 -19.42 -2.40
CA LEU A 191 -6.00 -20.14 -1.19
C LEU A 191 -7.10 -20.08 -0.12
N ASP A 192 -8.02 -19.11 -0.21
CA ASP A 192 -9.18 -18.97 0.67
C ASP A 192 -10.18 -20.11 0.45
N LYS A 193 -10.35 -20.93 1.49
CA LYS A 193 -11.25 -22.09 1.50
C LYS A 193 -12.64 -21.76 2.06
N SER A 194 -12.81 -20.61 2.73
CA SER A 194 -14.03 -20.25 3.49
C SER A 194 -15.17 -19.77 2.58
N LYS A 195 -14.85 -19.13 1.44
CA LYS A 195 -15.82 -18.43 0.57
C LYS A 195 -16.69 -17.39 1.31
N ALA A 196 -16.30 -16.96 2.52
CA ALA A 196 -17.13 -16.16 3.40
C ALA A 196 -17.13 -14.66 3.05
N LEU A 197 -16.12 -14.16 2.32
CA LEU A 197 -16.06 -12.79 1.84
C LEU A 197 -16.31 -12.70 0.33
N SER A 198 -16.90 -11.58 -0.08
CA SER A 198 -16.79 -11.17 -1.47
C SER A 198 -15.35 -10.74 -1.74
N ASP A 199 -14.87 -11.14 -2.91
CA ASP A 199 -13.58 -10.80 -3.52
C ASP A 199 -13.09 -9.35 -3.24
N SER A 200 -14.00 -8.37 -3.11
CA SER A 200 -13.71 -6.95 -2.90
C SER A 200 -13.32 -6.53 -1.47
N GLU A 201 -13.70 -7.28 -0.43
CA GLU A 201 -13.55 -6.85 0.97
C GLU A 201 -12.12 -7.07 1.52
N ILE A 202 -11.43 -8.09 1.01
CA ILE A 202 -10.05 -8.47 1.41
C ILE A 202 -9.03 -7.40 1.05
N ILE A 203 -9.09 -6.85 -0.18
CA ILE A 203 -8.15 -5.83 -0.65
C ILE A 203 -8.43 -4.49 0.03
N PHE A 204 -9.70 -4.12 0.12
CA PHE A 204 -10.07 -2.83 0.70
C PHE A 204 -9.64 -2.77 2.15
N GLY A 205 -9.90 -3.84 2.92
CA GLY A 205 -9.49 -3.98 4.31
C GLY A 205 -8.02 -3.67 4.55
N MET A 206 -7.12 -4.31 3.80
CA MET A 206 -5.68 -4.13 3.97
C MET A 206 -5.14 -2.81 3.41
N LEU A 207 -5.87 -2.16 2.50
CA LEU A 207 -5.49 -0.84 1.95
C LEU A 207 -6.04 0.34 2.77
N ILE A 208 -7.01 0.13 3.67
CA ILE A 208 -7.55 1.19 4.53
C ILE A 208 -6.42 1.95 5.26
N PRO A 209 -5.42 1.30 5.87
CA PRO A 209 -4.25 1.99 6.46
C PRO A 209 -3.52 2.97 5.53
N LEU A 210 -3.44 2.65 4.23
CA LEU A 210 -2.80 3.50 3.23
C LEU A 210 -3.62 4.77 2.93
N ILE A 211 -4.94 4.74 3.14
CA ILE A 211 -5.77 5.95 3.07
C ILE A 211 -5.36 6.92 4.18
N GLY A 212 -5.06 6.40 5.37
CA GLY A 212 -4.54 7.18 6.49
C GLY A 212 -3.26 7.93 6.13
N THR A 213 -2.26 7.20 5.60
CA THR A 213 -0.99 7.81 5.21
C THR A 213 -1.15 8.80 4.05
N LEU A 214 -2.02 8.50 3.08
CA LEU A 214 -2.36 9.41 1.99
C LEU A 214 -2.95 10.74 2.51
N LEU A 215 -3.92 10.66 3.41
CA LEU A 215 -4.57 11.84 3.99
C LEU A 215 -3.60 12.65 4.86
N GLY A 216 -2.76 11.97 5.66
CA GLY A 216 -1.70 12.58 6.46
C GLY A 216 -0.68 13.33 5.60
N ALA A 217 -0.14 12.64 4.59
CA ALA A 217 0.83 13.23 3.67
C ALA A 217 0.23 14.41 2.87
N ALA A 218 -1.06 14.37 2.51
CA ALA A 218 -1.71 15.43 1.76
C ALA A 218 -1.76 16.79 2.49
N VAL A 219 -1.58 16.81 3.82
CA VAL A 219 -1.52 18.05 4.62
C VAL A 219 -0.38 18.97 4.16
N VAL A 220 0.66 18.44 3.51
CA VAL A 220 1.70 19.26 2.85
C VAL A 220 1.19 20.12 1.70
N TYR A 221 -0.06 20.05 1.27
CA TYR A 221 -0.63 21.00 0.31
C TYR A 221 -1.38 22.15 0.97
N ALA A 222 -1.56 22.13 2.29
CA ALA A 222 -2.20 23.21 3.03
C ALA A 222 -1.38 24.52 2.93
N LYS A 223 -2.03 25.65 3.21
CA LYS A 223 -1.37 26.97 3.26
C LYS A 223 -0.55 27.18 4.54
N LYS A 224 -0.89 26.49 5.63
CA LYS A 224 -0.14 26.48 6.89
C LYS A 224 0.62 25.16 7.00
N ASN A 225 1.95 25.25 7.07
CA ASN A 225 2.86 24.10 6.93
C ASN A 225 3.70 23.87 8.18
N LYS A 226 3.23 24.35 9.33
CA LYS A 226 3.91 24.21 10.61
C LYS A 226 2.91 23.70 11.63
N LEU A 227 3.29 22.63 12.33
CA LEU A 227 2.53 22.13 13.46
C LEU A 227 2.84 22.95 14.71
N SER A 228 1.81 23.28 15.48
CA SER A 228 2.02 23.78 16.84
C SER A 228 2.47 22.63 17.74
N ASP A 229 3.31 22.91 18.73
CA ASP A 229 3.77 21.88 19.67
C ASP A 229 2.60 21.22 20.42
N SER A 230 1.53 21.97 20.68
CA SER A 230 0.31 21.43 21.29
C SER A 230 -0.38 20.40 20.39
N LEU A 231 -0.46 20.65 19.09
CA LEU A 231 -1.09 19.71 18.15
C LEU A 231 -0.21 18.47 17.97
N ARG A 232 1.11 18.65 17.90
CA ARG A 232 2.06 17.53 17.84
C ARG A 232 1.93 16.60 19.05
N ARG A 233 1.84 17.16 20.27
CA ARG A 233 1.62 16.37 21.49
C ARG A 233 0.30 15.61 21.50
N ILE A 234 -0.78 16.24 21.02
CA ILE A 234 -2.09 15.58 20.90
C ILE A 234 -2.03 14.42 19.89
N MET A 235 -1.38 14.66 18.74
CA MET A 235 -1.22 13.65 17.69
C MET A 235 -0.43 12.44 18.20
N ILE A 236 0.79 12.64 18.72
CA ILE A 236 1.63 11.57 19.27
C ILE A 236 0.91 10.84 20.41
N GLY A 237 0.30 11.58 21.35
CA GLY A 237 -0.44 10.96 22.45
C GLY A 237 -1.57 10.07 21.92
N GLY A 238 -2.38 10.59 20.99
CA GLY A 238 -3.48 9.86 20.37
C GLY A 238 -3.05 8.60 19.61
N THR A 239 -2.00 8.69 18.79
CA THR A 239 -1.45 7.52 18.06
C THR A 239 -0.92 6.47 19.02
N SER A 240 -0.13 6.87 20.02
CA SER A 240 0.36 5.93 21.04
C SER A 240 -0.79 5.25 21.78
N GLY A 241 -1.87 5.96 22.12
CA GLY A 241 -3.05 5.37 22.74
C GLY A 241 -3.70 4.29 21.89
N ILE A 242 -3.91 4.59 20.60
CA ILE A 242 -4.45 3.65 19.60
C ILE A 242 -3.55 2.41 19.50
N MET A 243 -2.24 2.61 19.38
CA MET A 243 -1.27 1.53 19.15
C MET A 243 -1.11 0.59 20.34
N ILE A 244 -1.06 1.12 21.57
CA ILE A 244 -1.05 0.27 22.77
C ILE A 244 -2.35 -0.55 22.86
N SER A 245 -3.52 0.02 22.52
CA SER A 245 -4.77 -0.74 22.49
C SER A 245 -4.76 -1.86 21.46
N ILE A 246 -4.27 -1.60 20.25
CA ILE A 246 -4.11 -2.63 19.20
C ILE A 246 -3.17 -3.74 19.68
N ALA A 247 -2.04 -3.39 20.30
CA ALA A 247 -1.09 -4.38 20.79
C ALA A 247 -1.70 -5.26 21.91
N VAL A 248 -2.44 -4.68 22.85
CA VAL A 248 -3.03 -5.43 23.97
C VAL A 248 -4.19 -6.30 23.50
N TRP A 249 -5.22 -5.69 22.90
CA TRP A 249 -6.49 -6.37 22.61
C TRP A 249 -6.60 -6.91 21.20
N GLY A 250 -5.90 -6.28 20.25
CA GLY A 250 -5.82 -6.79 18.89
C GLY A 250 -4.83 -7.96 18.77
N MET A 251 -3.72 -7.94 19.50
CA MET A 251 -2.62 -8.91 19.31
C MET A 251 -2.41 -9.86 20.49
N ILE A 252 -2.05 -9.34 21.67
CA ILE A 252 -1.57 -10.15 22.79
C ILE A 252 -2.69 -11.01 23.40
N GLU A 253 -3.86 -10.42 23.68
CA GLU A 253 -4.98 -11.18 24.25
C GLU A 253 -5.44 -12.32 23.31
N PRO A 254 -5.71 -12.08 22.01
CA PRO A 254 -6.08 -13.16 21.10
C PRO A 254 -4.98 -14.22 20.96
N ALA A 255 -3.69 -13.84 20.98
CA ALA A 255 -2.58 -14.79 20.97
C ALA A 255 -2.62 -15.75 22.17
N VAL A 256 -2.93 -15.24 23.37
CA VAL A 256 -3.09 -16.09 24.57
C VAL A 256 -4.28 -17.01 24.41
N SER A 257 -5.42 -16.48 23.94
CA SER A 257 -6.64 -17.27 23.72
C SER A 257 -6.42 -18.41 22.73
N GLY A 258 -5.68 -18.17 21.64
CA GLY A 258 -5.37 -19.20 20.64
C GLY A 258 -4.44 -20.32 21.11
N LEU A 259 -3.70 -20.15 22.22
CA LEU A 259 -2.80 -21.18 22.77
C LEU A 259 -3.31 -21.86 24.05
N LYS A 260 -4.43 -21.39 24.63
CA LYS A 260 -4.99 -21.96 25.87
C LYS A 260 -5.38 -23.44 25.74
N GLU A 261 -5.78 -23.89 24.55
CA GLU A 261 -6.14 -25.30 24.33
C GLU A 261 -4.94 -26.22 24.11
N SER A 262 -3.86 -25.70 23.50
CA SER A 262 -2.68 -26.51 23.12
C SER A 262 -1.65 -26.65 24.24
N PHE A 263 -1.52 -25.64 25.10
CA PHE A 263 -0.58 -25.65 26.23
C PHE A 263 -1.33 -25.25 27.50
N LYS A 264 -1.26 -26.09 28.56
CA LYS A 264 -1.87 -25.82 29.88
C LYS A 264 -1.53 -24.43 30.46
N ASN A 265 -0.50 -23.74 29.94
CA ASN A 265 -0.14 -22.34 30.22
C ASN A 265 0.26 -21.60 28.92
N GLY A 266 -0.69 -21.35 28.01
CA GLY A 266 -0.44 -20.62 26.74
C GLY A 266 0.27 -19.26 26.87
N ILE A 267 0.31 -18.66 28.07
CA ILE A 267 1.02 -17.41 28.34
C ILE A 267 2.55 -17.50 28.17
N ILE A 268 3.17 -18.66 28.43
CA ILE A 268 4.64 -18.81 28.32
C ILE A 268 5.12 -18.63 26.88
N PRO A 269 4.59 -19.38 25.87
CA PRO A 269 4.98 -19.17 24.48
C PRO A 269 4.61 -17.77 23.98
N VAL A 270 3.47 -17.19 24.40
CA VAL A 270 3.12 -15.81 24.06
C VAL A 270 4.16 -14.82 24.58
N ALA A 271 4.56 -14.93 25.85
CA ALA A 271 5.57 -14.04 26.43
C ALA A 271 6.92 -14.17 25.72
N ALA A 272 7.33 -15.38 25.35
CA ALA A 272 8.55 -15.61 24.59
C ALA A 272 8.50 -14.95 23.20
N CYS A 273 7.39 -15.12 22.46
CA CYS A 273 7.21 -14.49 21.16
C CYS A 273 7.06 -12.97 21.25
N PHE A 274 6.40 -12.46 22.29
CA PHE A 274 6.34 -11.04 22.60
C PHE A 274 7.75 -10.45 22.77
N CYS A 275 8.60 -11.08 23.59
CA CYS A 275 10.01 -10.66 23.72
C CYS A 275 10.77 -10.79 22.40
N GLY A 276 10.46 -11.81 21.58
CA GLY A 276 10.98 -11.95 20.23
C GLY A 276 10.58 -10.78 19.32
N GLY A 277 9.35 -10.28 19.44
CA GLY A 277 8.85 -9.09 18.74
C GLY A 277 9.53 -7.79 19.17
N VAL A 278 9.74 -7.63 20.48
CA VAL A 278 10.53 -6.51 21.04
C VAL A 278 11.95 -6.54 20.48
N LEU A 279 12.61 -7.70 20.51
CA LEU A 279 13.96 -7.86 19.95
C LEU A 279 13.97 -7.62 18.44
N PHE A 280 12.95 -8.09 17.73
CA PHE A 280 12.80 -7.87 16.29
C PHE A 280 12.77 -6.38 15.95
N GLN A 281 11.93 -5.61 16.64
CA GLN A 281 11.86 -4.16 16.41
C GLN A 281 13.17 -3.47 16.77
N TYR A 282 13.71 -3.74 17.96
CA TYR A 282 15.01 -3.19 18.38
C TYR A 282 16.13 -3.44 17.37
N LEU A 283 16.15 -4.62 16.74
CA LEU A 283 17.13 -4.94 15.70
C LEU A 283 16.89 -4.13 14.42
N LEU A 284 15.64 -3.86 14.02
CA LEU A 284 15.34 -2.99 12.90
C LEU A 284 15.89 -1.58 13.15
N ASP A 285 15.65 -1.02 14.33
CA ASP A 285 16.12 0.33 14.69
C ASP A 285 17.66 0.39 14.71
N ALA A 286 18.30 -0.70 15.16
CA ALA A 286 19.76 -0.80 15.21
C ALA A 286 20.44 -0.92 13.83
N ILE A 287 19.77 -1.50 12.82
CA ILE A 287 20.36 -1.75 11.50
C ILE A 287 19.94 -0.76 10.42
N VAL A 288 18.82 -0.06 10.60
CA VAL A 288 18.30 0.90 9.62
C VAL A 288 18.70 2.32 10.03
N PRO A 289 19.47 3.06 9.21
CA PRO A 289 19.80 4.45 9.52
C PRO A 289 18.56 5.34 9.36
N HIS A 290 18.05 5.89 10.45
CA HIS A 290 16.80 6.67 10.45
C HIS A 290 16.87 7.90 11.36
N THR A 291 15.96 8.86 11.15
CA THR A 291 15.96 10.14 11.87
C THR A 291 14.56 10.54 12.32
N HIS A 292 14.37 10.72 13.63
CA HIS A 292 13.16 11.32 14.20
C HIS A 292 13.22 12.84 14.07
N ALA A 293 12.61 13.38 13.01
CA ALA A 293 12.79 14.77 12.59
C ALA A 293 12.42 15.82 13.66
N TYR A 294 11.37 15.58 14.45
CA TYR A 294 10.95 16.52 15.50
C TYR A 294 11.76 16.42 16.80
N ALA A 295 12.44 15.30 17.02
CA ALA A 295 13.35 15.11 18.16
C ALA A 295 14.80 15.49 17.81
N ASN A 296 15.14 15.63 16.52
CA ASN A 296 16.51 15.78 16.02
C ASN A 296 17.44 14.66 16.51
N ILE A 297 16.92 13.43 16.59
CA ILE A 297 17.65 12.23 16.97
C ILE A 297 17.84 11.37 15.72
N THR A 298 19.05 10.85 15.51
CA THR A 298 19.37 9.92 14.42
C THR A 298 19.92 8.64 15.03
N GLU A 299 19.36 7.52 14.59
CA GLU A 299 19.65 6.19 15.10
C GLU A 299 20.06 5.23 13.98
N GLY A 300 20.47 4.02 14.36
CA GLY A 300 21.06 3.04 13.46
C GLY A 300 22.50 3.36 13.03
N PRO A 301 23.00 2.71 11.97
CA PRO A 301 24.38 2.87 11.52
C PRO A 301 24.64 4.27 10.92
N LYS A 302 25.90 4.71 10.98
CA LYS A 302 26.31 5.92 10.24
C LYS A 302 26.09 5.71 8.75
N SER A 303 25.46 6.69 8.10
CA SER A 303 25.06 6.60 6.71
C SER A 303 25.12 7.97 6.02
N GLU A 304 25.49 7.96 4.74
CA GLU A 304 25.49 9.14 3.86
C GLU A 304 24.11 9.42 3.23
N LEU A 305 23.08 8.65 3.59
CA LEU A 305 21.72 8.88 3.09
C LEU A 305 21.22 10.28 3.43
N ASP A 306 20.48 10.84 2.47
CA ASP A 306 19.79 12.12 2.60
C ASP A 306 18.85 12.11 3.82
N LEU A 307 18.72 13.27 4.46
CA LEU A 307 17.83 13.45 5.62
C LEU A 307 16.41 12.99 5.32
N GLU A 308 15.91 13.30 4.11
CA GLU A 308 14.55 12.91 3.72
C GLU A 308 14.34 11.39 3.72
N ILE A 309 15.34 10.65 3.27
CA ILE A 309 15.30 9.18 3.25
C ILE A 309 15.32 8.65 4.68
N LYS A 310 16.18 9.20 5.55
CA LYS A 310 16.26 8.78 6.95
C LYS A 310 14.97 9.06 7.74
N VAL A 311 14.31 10.18 7.47
CA VAL A 311 13.00 10.49 8.08
C VAL A 311 11.92 9.54 7.60
N MET A 312 11.85 9.27 6.28
CA MET A 312 10.91 8.29 5.73
C MET A 312 11.17 6.87 6.28
N LEU A 313 12.44 6.48 6.42
CA LEU A 313 12.83 5.16 6.93
C LEU A 313 12.40 4.92 8.38
N SER A 314 12.31 5.98 9.19
CA SER A 314 11.80 5.89 10.57
C SER A 314 10.39 5.31 10.62
N GLU A 315 9.47 5.82 9.79
CA GLU A 315 8.11 5.28 9.77
C GLU A 315 8.03 3.94 9.02
N VAL A 316 8.89 3.72 8.02
CA VAL A 316 8.91 2.45 7.28
C VAL A 316 9.17 1.28 8.24
N ILE A 317 10.09 1.42 9.20
CA ILE A 317 10.39 0.36 10.17
C ILE A 317 9.25 0.19 11.18
N HIS A 318 8.54 1.26 11.56
CA HIS A 318 7.39 1.22 12.48
C HIS A 318 6.14 0.58 11.84
N HIS A 319 5.94 0.82 10.54
CA HIS A 319 4.86 0.24 9.76
C HIS A 319 5.01 -1.27 9.47
N ILE A 320 6.19 -1.86 9.67
CA ILE A 320 6.40 -3.31 9.49
C ILE A 320 5.57 -4.12 10.51
N PRO A 321 5.71 -3.90 11.83
CA PRO A 321 4.85 -4.50 12.85
C PRO A 321 3.35 -4.32 12.60
N GLU A 322 2.93 -3.14 12.14
CA GLU A 322 1.52 -2.86 11.82
C GLU A 322 1.01 -3.72 10.66
N GLY A 323 1.82 -3.84 9.61
CA GLY A 323 1.53 -4.75 8.52
C GLY A 323 1.37 -6.17 9.04
N ILE A 324 2.32 -6.66 9.85
CA ILE A 324 2.22 -8.01 10.43
C ILE A 324 0.95 -8.17 11.27
N ALA A 325 0.63 -7.21 12.12
CA ALA A 325 -0.57 -7.23 12.96
C ALA A 325 -1.87 -7.27 12.13
N LEU A 326 -1.98 -6.39 11.14
CA LEU A 326 -3.11 -6.34 10.21
C LEU A 326 -3.26 -7.68 9.47
N GLY A 327 -2.16 -8.20 8.93
CA GLY A 327 -2.15 -9.47 8.21
C GLY A 327 -2.55 -10.66 9.08
N ALA A 328 -2.10 -10.70 10.33
CA ALA A 328 -2.46 -11.77 11.26
C ALA A 328 -3.97 -11.79 11.55
N ILE A 329 -4.58 -10.61 11.76
CA ILE A 329 -6.03 -10.54 11.99
C ILE A 329 -6.84 -10.91 10.75
N TYR A 330 -6.44 -10.43 9.58
CA TYR A 330 -7.11 -10.85 8.34
C TYR A 330 -6.92 -12.34 8.08
N ALA A 331 -5.76 -12.92 8.40
CA ALA A 331 -5.55 -14.36 8.31
C ALA A 331 -6.47 -15.14 9.26
N GLY A 332 -6.59 -14.71 10.52
CA GLY A 332 -7.50 -15.34 11.47
C GLY A 332 -8.97 -15.23 11.05
N HIS A 333 -9.34 -14.11 10.42
CA HIS A 333 -10.64 -13.95 9.78
C HIS A 333 -10.84 -14.95 8.62
N PHE A 334 -9.89 -15.08 7.69
CA PHE A 334 -9.98 -16.03 6.56
C PHE A 334 -9.96 -17.49 6.99
N LEU A 335 -9.31 -17.80 8.12
CA LEU A 335 -9.27 -19.13 8.71
C LEU A 335 -10.50 -19.44 9.58
N GLU A 336 -11.44 -18.50 9.74
CA GLU A 336 -12.63 -18.62 10.58
C GLU A 336 -12.30 -19.07 12.02
N ILE A 337 -11.24 -18.49 12.58
CA ILE A 337 -10.74 -18.84 13.90
C ILE A 337 -11.75 -18.44 14.98
N GLU A 338 -12.24 -19.43 15.75
CA GLU A 338 -13.28 -19.22 16.77
C GLU A 338 -12.87 -18.25 17.89
N TRP A 339 -11.58 -18.19 18.23
CA TRP A 339 -11.06 -17.29 19.27
C TRP A 339 -10.77 -15.86 18.78
N LEU A 340 -11.13 -15.53 17.54
CA LEU A 340 -10.98 -14.21 16.95
C LEU A 340 -12.34 -13.66 16.49
N SER A 341 -12.70 -12.45 16.91
CA SER A 341 -13.92 -11.81 16.41
C SER A 341 -13.81 -11.46 14.93
N ALA A 342 -14.86 -11.71 14.15
CA ALA A 342 -14.91 -11.32 12.74
C ALA A 342 -14.82 -9.80 12.54
N SER A 343 -15.32 -8.99 13.48
CA SER A 343 -15.24 -7.51 13.42
C SER A 343 -13.82 -6.97 13.65
N MET A 344 -12.92 -7.79 14.19
CA MET A 344 -11.57 -7.39 14.57
C MET A 344 -10.75 -6.88 13.37
N ALA A 345 -10.94 -7.49 12.19
CA ALA A 345 -10.19 -7.13 10.97
C ALA A 345 -10.48 -5.72 10.48
N ILE A 346 -11.75 -5.33 10.43
CA ILE A 346 -12.11 -3.98 10.01
C ILE A 346 -11.82 -2.94 11.09
N VAL A 347 -12.00 -3.29 12.36
CA VAL A 347 -11.68 -2.41 13.50
C VAL A 347 -10.21 -2.05 13.52
N LEU A 348 -9.31 -3.04 13.40
CA LEU A 348 -7.87 -2.78 13.37
C LEU A 348 -7.45 -2.01 12.11
N ALA A 349 -7.99 -2.37 10.94
CA ALA A 349 -7.69 -1.64 9.70
C ALA A 349 -8.02 -0.14 9.85
N ILE A 350 -9.18 0.19 10.40
CA ILE A 350 -9.59 1.58 10.66
C ILE A 350 -8.71 2.23 11.73
N ALA A 351 -8.43 1.54 12.83
CA ALA A 351 -7.61 2.08 13.91
C ALA A 351 -6.19 2.44 13.43
N ILE A 352 -5.56 1.55 12.65
CA ILE A 352 -4.26 1.80 12.00
C ILE A 352 -4.41 2.96 11.00
N ALA A 353 -5.46 3.01 10.17
CA ALA A 353 -5.64 4.14 9.25
C ALA A 353 -5.76 5.50 9.97
N VAL A 354 -6.38 5.55 11.14
CA VAL A 354 -6.53 6.82 11.89
C VAL A 354 -5.18 7.31 12.42
N GLN A 355 -4.34 6.41 12.94
CA GLN A 355 -3.05 6.78 13.53
C GLN A 355 -1.96 7.06 12.47
N ASN A 356 -2.08 6.43 11.30
CA ASN A 356 -1.24 6.68 10.12
C ASN A 356 -1.36 8.10 9.56
N ILE A 357 -2.45 8.83 9.86
CA ILE A 357 -2.61 10.23 9.44
C ILE A 357 -1.51 11.10 10.09
N PRO A 358 -1.37 11.12 11.44
CA PRO A 358 -0.22 11.74 12.10
C PRO A 358 1.16 11.28 11.61
N GLU A 359 1.40 9.97 11.44
CA GLU A 359 2.73 9.45 11.06
C GLU A 359 3.19 9.93 9.69
N ALA A 360 2.33 9.79 8.67
CA ALA A 360 2.65 10.30 7.33
C ALA A 360 2.81 11.82 7.30
N LEU A 361 2.11 12.54 8.18
CA LEU A 361 2.28 13.96 8.39
C LEU A 361 3.65 14.27 9.03
N PHE A 362 4.12 13.45 9.97
CA PHE A 362 5.43 13.58 10.61
C PHE A 362 6.61 13.23 9.71
N VAL A 363 6.38 12.50 8.62
CA VAL A 363 7.38 12.36 7.53
C VAL A 363 7.35 13.59 6.63
N SER A 364 6.18 13.90 6.12
CA SER A 364 6.04 14.79 4.97
C SER A 364 6.28 16.27 5.31
N LEU A 365 5.85 16.74 6.49
CA LEU A 365 6.03 18.14 6.89
C LEU A 365 7.51 18.52 7.17
N PRO A 366 8.28 17.78 7.99
CA PRO A 366 9.68 18.12 8.23
C PRO A 366 10.54 18.11 6.97
N ILE A 367 10.28 17.15 6.07
CA ILE A 367 10.96 17.10 4.76
C ILE A 367 10.69 18.38 3.97
N ARG A 368 9.45 18.87 3.97
CA ARG A 368 9.08 20.14 3.32
C ARG A 368 9.69 21.35 4.01
N GLU A 369 9.73 21.37 5.35
CA GLU A 369 10.34 22.45 6.15
C GLU A 369 11.84 22.57 5.87
N ASN A 370 12.52 21.46 5.56
CA ASN A 370 13.92 21.42 5.14
C ASN A 370 14.17 21.86 3.68
N GLY A 371 13.16 22.40 3.00
CA GLY A 371 13.31 22.99 1.66
C GLY A 371 13.06 22.03 0.50
N THR A 372 12.73 20.76 0.77
CA THR A 372 12.26 19.85 -0.26
C THR A 372 10.89 20.29 -0.78
N ASN A 373 10.68 20.17 -2.09
CA ASN A 373 9.41 20.61 -2.66
C ASN A 373 8.22 19.75 -2.20
N THR A 374 7.04 20.36 -2.25
CA THR A 374 5.78 19.75 -1.79
C THR A 374 5.48 18.39 -2.38
N GLY A 375 5.73 18.18 -3.68
CA GLY A 375 5.44 16.91 -4.35
C GLY A 375 6.29 15.75 -3.85
N LYS A 376 7.60 15.98 -3.68
CA LYS A 376 8.52 14.95 -3.14
C LYS A 376 8.20 14.67 -1.67
N SER A 377 7.91 15.70 -0.87
CA SER A 377 7.49 15.55 0.52
C SER A 377 6.20 14.73 0.69
N PHE A 378 5.20 15.01 -0.14
CA PHE A 378 3.96 14.23 -0.21
C PHE A 378 4.25 12.77 -0.56
N PHE A 379 5.02 12.56 -1.64
CA PHE A 379 5.33 11.22 -2.12
C PHE A 379 6.06 10.38 -1.05
N MET A 380 7.02 10.96 -0.34
CA MET A 380 7.74 10.28 0.73
C MET A 380 6.83 9.86 1.89
N GLY A 381 5.85 10.69 2.26
CA GLY A 381 4.86 10.32 3.28
C GLY A 381 3.87 9.24 2.83
N VAL A 382 3.57 9.15 1.52
CA VAL A 382 2.74 8.05 0.99
C VAL A 382 3.54 6.74 0.92
N VAL A 383 4.77 6.82 0.40
CA VAL A 383 5.66 5.65 0.26
C VAL A 383 6.00 5.04 1.61
N SER A 384 6.13 5.85 2.67
CA SER A 384 6.39 5.30 4.00
C SER A 384 5.30 4.33 4.45
N GLY A 385 4.05 4.47 4.00
CA GLY A 385 2.92 3.60 4.32
C GLY A 385 2.77 2.31 3.50
N VAL A 386 3.56 2.15 2.43
CA VAL A 386 3.53 0.94 1.57
C VAL A 386 3.89 -0.37 2.32
N PRO A 387 4.80 -0.39 3.30
CA PRO A 387 5.10 -1.59 4.09
C PRO A 387 3.88 -2.22 4.76
N ILE A 388 2.89 -1.44 5.20
CA ILE A 388 1.73 -1.96 5.92
C ILE A 388 0.97 -3.01 5.08
N PRO A 389 0.44 -2.68 3.90
CA PRO A 389 -0.26 -3.67 3.08
C PRO A 389 0.70 -4.74 2.54
N LEU A 390 1.98 -4.44 2.32
CA LEU A 390 2.97 -5.45 1.89
C LEU A 390 3.17 -6.55 2.95
N PHE A 391 3.51 -6.17 4.18
CA PHE A 391 3.73 -7.10 5.29
C PHE A 391 2.43 -7.73 5.80
N GLY A 392 1.30 -7.01 5.70
CA GLY A 392 -0.04 -7.58 5.91
C GLY A 392 -0.27 -8.77 5.03
N ILE A 393 0.02 -8.64 3.74
CA ILE A 393 -0.22 -9.76 2.85
C ILE A 393 0.79 -10.90 3.03
N ILE A 394 2.07 -10.60 3.21
CA ILE A 394 3.07 -11.63 3.52
C ILE A 394 2.61 -12.44 4.73
N THR A 395 2.12 -11.77 5.76
CA THR A 395 1.63 -12.41 6.98
C THR A 395 0.38 -13.23 6.74
N VAL A 396 -0.56 -12.76 5.92
CA VAL A 396 -1.73 -13.55 5.48
C VAL A 396 -1.28 -14.86 4.82
N ILE A 397 -0.39 -14.79 3.83
CA ILE A 397 0.07 -15.98 3.11
C ILE A 397 0.71 -16.98 4.07
N VAL A 398 1.66 -16.51 4.89
CA VAL A 398 2.37 -17.39 5.83
C VAL A 398 1.39 -18.03 6.82
N SER A 399 0.44 -17.25 7.34
CA SER A 399 -0.54 -17.75 8.31
C SER A 399 -1.57 -18.69 7.68
N LEU A 400 -1.93 -18.52 6.41
CA LEU A 400 -2.78 -19.46 5.68
C LEU A 400 -2.06 -20.79 5.39
N LEU A 401 -0.77 -20.72 5.07
CA LEU A 401 0.06 -21.92 4.85
C LEU A 401 0.32 -22.68 6.16
N PHE A 402 0.44 -21.96 7.27
CA PHE A 402 0.77 -22.51 8.58
C PHE A 402 -0.14 -21.95 9.68
N SER A 403 -1.43 -22.30 9.66
CA SER A 403 -2.44 -21.73 10.58
C SER A 403 -2.08 -21.87 12.07
N SER A 404 -1.36 -22.91 12.46
CA SER A 404 -0.90 -23.11 13.83
C SER A 404 0.10 -22.06 14.32
N ILE A 405 0.73 -21.29 13.43
CA ILE A 405 1.69 -20.24 13.83
C ILE A 405 1.00 -18.94 14.22
N LEU A 406 -0.28 -18.78 13.89
CA LEU A 406 -0.99 -17.51 13.98
C LEU A 406 -0.91 -16.87 15.37
N PRO A 407 -1.13 -17.59 16.50
CA PRO A 407 -0.99 -17.00 17.83
C PRO A 407 0.42 -16.48 18.12
N TYR A 408 1.46 -17.14 17.60
CA TYR A 408 2.86 -16.74 17.79
C TYR A 408 3.19 -15.48 16.99
N VAL A 409 2.67 -15.37 15.76
CA VAL A 409 2.80 -14.18 14.92
C VAL A 409 2.12 -12.99 15.59
N MET A 410 0.91 -13.17 16.13
CA MET A 410 0.20 -12.13 16.86
C MET A 410 0.97 -11.69 18.11
N ALA A 411 1.50 -12.62 18.89
CA ALA A 411 2.34 -12.29 20.05
C ALA A 411 3.60 -11.49 19.67
N LEU A 412 4.27 -11.88 18.58
CA LEU A 412 5.43 -11.17 18.03
C LEU A 412 5.05 -9.75 17.58
N ALA A 413 3.97 -9.60 16.81
CA ALA A 413 3.49 -8.29 16.38
C ALA A 413 3.14 -7.40 17.58
N GLY A 414 2.45 -7.95 18.59
CA GLY A 414 2.14 -7.24 19.83
C GLY A 414 3.38 -6.74 20.56
N GLY A 415 4.43 -7.56 20.63
CA GLY A 415 5.73 -7.16 21.21
C GLY A 415 6.39 -6.01 20.45
N ALA A 416 6.46 -6.10 19.14
CA ALA A 416 7.05 -5.08 18.29
C ALA A 416 6.28 -3.75 18.35
N LEU A 417 4.94 -3.79 18.35
CA LEU A 417 4.08 -2.62 18.49
C LEU A 417 4.27 -1.92 19.85
N ILE A 418 4.35 -2.68 20.95
CA ILE A 418 4.62 -2.11 22.28
C ILE A 418 5.97 -1.41 22.31
N TYR A 419 7.02 -2.05 21.80
CA TYR A 419 8.37 -1.46 21.79
C TYR A 419 8.39 -0.15 21.00
N THR A 420 7.92 -0.18 19.74
CA THR A 420 7.84 0.99 18.85
C THR A 420 7.09 2.14 19.51
N THR A 421 5.92 1.86 20.08
CA THR A 421 5.10 2.90 20.72
C THR A 421 5.79 3.52 21.93
N ILE A 422 6.50 2.72 22.73
CA ILE A 422 7.23 3.22 23.91
C ILE A 422 8.40 4.10 23.49
N GLU A 423 9.08 3.79 22.39
CA GLU A 423 10.19 4.59 21.86
C GLU A 423 9.73 5.96 21.34
N GLU A 424 8.51 6.05 20.82
CA GLU A 424 7.92 7.31 20.36
C GLU A 424 7.40 8.21 21.50
N ILE A 425 6.91 7.64 22.59
CA ILE A 425 6.34 8.39 23.74
C ILE A 425 7.30 9.46 24.30
N PRO A 426 8.62 9.24 24.46
CA PRO A 426 9.58 10.27 24.86
C PRO A 426 9.55 11.56 24.01
N GLN A 427 9.06 11.51 22.77
CA GLN A 427 8.83 12.73 21.95
C GLN A 427 7.76 13.67 22.57
N LEU A 428 6.94 13.17 23.50
CA LEU A 428 6.02 13.96 24.32
C LEU A 428 6.74 14.79 25.40
N GLY A 429 7.96 14.42 25.76
CA GLY A 429 8.74 14.95 26.89
C GLY A 429 9.44 16.27 26.59
N SER A 430 8.69 17.37 26.45
CA SER A 430 9.27 18.73 26.56
C SER A 430 9.03 19.31 27.97
N LYS A 431 9.95 20.13 28.48
CA LYS A 431 10.08 20.63 29.88
C LYS A 431 8.87 21.33 30.55
N LYS A 432 7.67 21.38 29.94
CA LYS A 432 6.43 21.88 30.58
C LYS A 432 5.18 21.17 30.06
N ASP A 433 4.38 20.68 31.01
CA ASP A 433 2.96 20.30 30.93
C ASP A 433 2.51 19.52 29.66
N ASN A 434 2.35 18.21 29.83
CA ASN A 434 1.95 17.26 28.79
C ASN A 434 0.51 16.75 28.97
N ASP A 435 -0.33 17.42 29.76
CA ASP A 435 -1.69 16.95 30.05
C ASP A 435 -2.52 16.72 28.78
N LYS A 436 -2.32 17.53 27.74
CA LYS A 436 -3.00 17.35 26.44
C LYS A 436 -2.60 16.08 25.72
N GLY A 437 -1.31 15.71 25.76
CA GLY A 437 -0.84 14.46 25.15
C GLY A 437 -1.35 13.25 25.93
N ALA A 438 -1.33 13.32 27.26
CA ALA A 438 -1.87 12.27 28.13
C ALA A 438 -3.39 12.07 27.94
N LEU A 439 -4.16 13.16 27.86
CA LEU A 439 -5.61 13.08 27.58
C LEU A 439 -5.88 12.52 26.18
N ALA A 440 -5.08 12.89 25.18
CA ALA A 440 -5.19 12.34 23.84
C ALA A 440 -4.87 10.84 23.81
N PHE A 441 -3.86 10.40 24.56
CA PHE A 441 -3.56 8.97 24.76
C PHE A 441 -4.75 8.22 25.32
N VAL A 442 -5.33 8.71 26.43
CA VAL A 442 -6.51 8.08 27.04
C VAL A 442 -7.68 8.03 26.05
N ALA A 443 -7.91 9.09 25.28
CA ALA A 443 -8.97 9.14 24.28
C ALA A 443 -8.74 8.14 23.13
N GLY A 444 -7.52 8.06 22.59
CA GLY A 444 -7.16 7.12 21.53
C GLY A 444 -7.31 5.67 22.01
N PHE A 445 -6.79 5.39 23.21
CA PHE A 445 -6.89 4.08 23.84
C PHE A 445 -8.34 3.66 24.09
N ALA A 446 -9.16 4.55 24.67
CA ALA A 446 -10.56 4.29 24.92
C ALA A 446 -11.39 4.12 23.62
N THR A 447 -11.02 4.82 22.54
CA THR A 447 -11.69 4.71 21.25
C THR A 447 -11.52 3.31 20.66
N VAL A 448 -10.28 2.80 20.62
CA VAL A 448 -10.02 1.45 20.11
C VAL A 448 -10.66 0.41 21.03
N MET A 449 -10.52 0.56 22.36
CA MET A 449 -11.20 -0.32 23.32
C MET A 449 -12.71 -0.40 23.03
N PHE A 450 -13.37 0.75 22.82
CA PHE A 450 -14.79 0.79 22.49
C PHE A 450 -15.10 0.12 21.14
N MET A 451 -14.27 0.33 20.11
CA MET A 451 -14.45 -0.29 18.79
C MET A 451 -14.27 -1.82 18.83
N ILE A 452 -13.40 -2.33 19.71
CA ILE A 452 -13.11 -3.77 19.81
C ILE A 452 -14.23 -4.52 20.53
N PHE A 453 -14.80 -3.93 21.59
CA PHE A 453 -15.76 -4.59 22.49
C PHE A 453 -17.24 -4.23 22.24
N LEU A 454 -17.54 -3.51 21.15
CA LEU A 454 -18.89 -3.22 20.68
C LEU A 454 -19.33 -4.23 19.62
#